data_AF-A0AAU5IPM1-F1
#
_entry.id   AF-A0AAU5IPM1-F1
#
_cell.length_a   1.000
_cell.length_b   1.000
_cell.length_c   1.000
_cell.angle_alpha   90.00
_cell.angle_beta   90.00
_cell.angle_gamma   90.00
#
_symmetry.space_group_name_H-M   'P 1'
#
loop_
_entity.id
_entity.type
_entity.pdbx_description
1 polymer ?
#
loop_
_entity_poly.entity_id
_entity_poly.type
_entity_poly.pdbx_seq_one_letter_code
_entity_poly.pdbx_strand_id
1 'polypeptide(L)'
;MRTDMTPLQEAGLPVTDLGPVVAGERHPLLFTTVSGAHLYGFPSRDSDVDLRGAHLLPAADLVGLREPQETRSRMWDQDGVEMDLVTHDLRKFVRLMLKPNGYVLEQLLSPLVVHTTPLHAELVALAPAVLTRNHAHHYRGFANTQWRLFERTGELKPLLYTFRALLTGIHLMRSGEVLAHLPALLADVPAPAFLPGLIKAKAEAEHGAAEGVDRTEMARETASLHQVLDEAQAASGLPDSPGGFDALHELVVRARLAASAG
;
A
#
# COMPACT_ATOMS: atom_id res chain seq x y z
N MET A 1 14.64 -9.99 16.79
CA MET A 1 14.69 -8.52 16.93
C MET A 1 13.28 -8.11 17.35
N ARG A 2 13.09 -7.42 18.48
CA ARG A 2 11.74 -6.90 18.81
C ARG A 2 11.45 -5.78 17.82
N THR A 3 10.33 -5.86 17.11
CA THR A 3 9.83 -4.78 16.25
C THR A 3 9.61 -3.55 17.12
N ASP A 4 10.15 -2.40 16.71
CA ASP A 4 9.82 -1.12 17.35
C ASP A 4 8.35 -0.83 17.07
N MET A 5 7.54 -0.78 18.13
CA MET A 5 6.09 -0.59 18.03
C MET A 5 5.71 0.89 17.94
N THR A 6 6.66 1.81 18.15
CA THR A 6 6.39 3.26 18.19
C THR A 6 5.72 3.76 16.91
N PRO A 7 6.19 3.43 15.69
CA PRO A 7 5.53 3.87 14.46
C PRO A 7 4.09 3.34 14.32
N LEU A 8 3.82 2.13 14.83
CA LEU A 8 2.48 1.52 14.78
C LEU A 8 1.52 2.24 15.73
N GLN A 9 1.99 2.60 16.93
CA GLN A 9 1.22 3.36 17.90
C GLN A 9 0.93 4.79 17.40
N GLU A 10 1.91 5.45 16.81
CA GLU A 10 1.75 6.77 16.20
C GLU A 10 0.78 6.76 15.01
N ALA A 11 0.73 5.66 14.26
CA ALA A 11 -0.26 5.43 13.20
C ALA A 11 -1.66 5.05 13.74
N GLY A 12 -1.87 5.11 15.05
CA GLY A 12 -3.17 4.88 15.69
C GLY A 12 -3.62 3.42 15.68
N LEU A 13 -2.71 2.44 15.55
CA LEU A 13 -3.11 1.05 15.64
C LEU A 13 -3.60 0.72 17.06
N PRO A 14 -4.80 0.13 17.20
CA PRO A 14 -5.37 -0.20 18.51
C PRO A 14 -4.76 -1.47 19.14
N VAL A 15 -4.05 -2.28 18.34
CA VAL A 15 -3.55 -3.59 18.75
C VAL A 15 -2.12 -3.51 19.28
N THR A 16 -1.90 -4.09 20.47
CA THR A 16 -0.60 -4.09 21.16
C THR A 16 0.19 -5.39 21.00
N ASP A 17 -0.46 -6.49 20.58
CA ASP A 17 0.17 -7.78 20.28
C ASP A 17 -0.13 -8.24 18.85
N LEU A 18 0.88 -8.21 18.00
CA LEU A 18 0.79 -8.70 16.62
C LEU A 18 1.36 -10.13 16.45
N GLY A 19 1.69 -10.81 17.55
CA GLY A 19 2.09 -12.21 17.58
C GLY A 19 1.16 -13.18 16.83
N PRO A 20 -0.19 -13.00 16.88
CA PRO A 20 -1.12 -13.83 16.11
C PRO A 20 -0.91 -13.78 14.59
N VAL A 21 -0.33 -12.69 14.05
CA VAL A 21 -0.01 -12.55 12.62
C VAL A 21 0.94 -13.67 12.19
N VAL A 22 2.04 -13.85 12.93
CA VAL A 22 3.05 -14.88 12.62
C VAL A 22 2.55 -16.27 12.98
N ALA A 23 1.87 -16.43 14.12
CA ALA A 23 1.51 -17.74 14.66
C ALA A 23 0.50 -18.52 13.80
N GLY A 24 -0.40 -17.84 13.09
CA GLY A 24 -1.42 -18.52 12.29
C GLY A 24 -1.06 -18.71 10.81
N GLU A 25 0.16 -18.40 10.39
CA GLU A 25 0.61 -18.60 9.00
C GLU A 25 1.28 -19.96 8.82
N ARG A 26 0.80 -20.72 7.82
CA ARG A 26 1.31 -22.09 7.59
C ARG A 26 2.66 -22.12 6.87
N HIS A 27 3.06 -21.00 6.28
CA HIS A 27 4.32 -20.87 5.54
C HIS A 27 5.14 -19.73 6.10
N PRO A 28 6.49 -19.81 5.99
CA PRO A 28 7.35 -18.73 6.45
C PRO A 28 6.97 -17.39 5.81
N LEU A 29 6.63 -16.42 6.66
CA LEU A 29 6.44 -15.04 6.24
C LEU A 29 7.80 -14.39 5.98
N LEU A 30 7.92 -13.71 4.84
CA LEU A 30 9.05 -12.83 4.56
C LEU A 30 8.85 -11.49 5.26
N PHE A 31 7.65 -10.95 5.18
CA PHE A 31 7.27 -9.72 5.87
C PHE A 31 5.76 -9.62 6.00
N THR A 32 5.34 -8.74 6.91
CA THR A 32 3.98 -8.23 6.99
C THR A 32 4.05 -6.77 7.42
N THR A 33 3.30 -5.92 6.74
CA THR A 33 3.20 -4.48 7.00
C THR A 33 1.73 -4.09 7.09
N VAL A 34 1.48 -2.96 7.74
CA VAL A 34 0.15 -2.34 7.77
C VAL A 34 -0.07 -1.57 6.47
N SER A 35 -1.28 -1.66 5.93
CA SER A 35 -1.77 -0.91 4.78
C SER A 35 -3.06 -0.16 5.16
N GLY A 36 -3.83 0.29 4.16
CA GLY A 36 -5.14 0.89 4.41
C GLY A 36 -5.07 2.22 5.18
N ALA A 37 -6.14 2.54 5.91
CA ALA A 37 -6.34 3.85 6.52
C ALA A 37 -5.22 4.27 7.48
N HIS A 38 -4.63 3.30 8.21
CA HIS A 38 -3.48 3.52 9.08
C HIS A 38 -2.23 3.95 8.31
N LEU A 39 -1.87 3.24 7.22
CA LEU A 39 -0.77 3.64 6.34
C LEU A 39 -1.05 5.00 5.67
N TYR A 40 -2.30 5.25 5.30
CA TYR A 40 -2.67 6.46 4.56
C TYR A 40 -2.85 7.69 5.46
N GLY A 41 -2.83 7.54 6.79
CA GLY A 41 -2.83 8.66 7.74
C GLY A 41 -4.21 9.26 8.02
N PHE A 42 -5.27 8.47 7.87
CA PHE A 42 -6.64 8.88 8.23
C PHE A 42 -7.50 7.73 8.79
N PRO A 43 -6.99 6.92 9.75
CA PRO A 43 -7.81 5.93 10.43
C PRO A 43 -8.92 6.60 11.25
N SER A 44 -10.13 6.01 11.25
CA SER A 44 -11.15 6.25 12.27
C SER A 44 -10.91 5.35 13.48
N ARG A 45 -11.64 5.60 14.58
CA ARG A 45 -11.59 4.79 15.80
C ARG A 45 -11.96 3.32 15.60
N ASP A 46 -12.78 3.06 14.60
CA ASP A 46 -13.39 1.80 14.19
C ASP A 46 -12.74 1.23 12.92
N SER A 47 -11.64 1.82 12.44
CA SER A 47 -10.93 1.30 11.27
C SER A 47 -10.33 -0.08 11.52
N ASP A 48 -10.61 -0.98 10.58
CA ASP A 48 -9.96 -2.29 10.48
C ASP A 48 -8.44 -2.14 10.28
N VAL A 49 -7.70 -3.15 10.73
CA VAL A 49 -6.26 -3.23 10.49
C VAL A 49 -5.99 -4.10 9.26
N ASP A 50 -5.74 -3.41 8.14
CA ASP A 50 -5.28 -4.02 6.91
C ASP A 50 -3.81 -4.47 7.03
N LEU A 51 -3.56 -5.77 7.01
CA LEU A 51 -2.22 -6.36 6.98
C LEU A 51 -1.93 -6.96 5.62
N ARG A 52 -0.74 -6.67 5.08
CA ARG A 52 -0.31 -7.12 3.75
C ARG A 52 1.11 -7.65 3.82
N GLY A 53 1.42 -8.68 3.04
CA GLY A 53 2.76 -9.29 3.11
C GLY A 53 3.08 -10.30 2.04
N ALA A 54 4.24 -10.94 2.20
CA ALA A 54 4.67 -12.05 1.37
C ALA A 54 5.05 -13.27 2.21
N HIS A 55 4.75 -14.45 1.71
CA HIS A 55 5.16 -15.74 2.26
C HIS A 55 5.94 -16.56 1.23
N LEU A 56 6.59 -17.63 1.68
CA LEU A 56 7.31 -18.54 0.79
C LEU A 56 6.60 -19.89 0.70
N LEU A 57 6.03 -20.21 -0.46
CA LEU A 57 5.54 -21.56 -0.73
C LEU A 57 6.72 -22.54 -0.88
N PRO A 58 6.54 -23.82 -0.50
CA PRO A 58 7.49 -24.88 -0.80
C PRO A 58 7.75 -24.97 -2.32
N ALA A 59 8.99 -25.25 -2.72
CA ALA A 59 9.34 -25.38 -4.13
C ALA A 59 8.48 -26.43 -4.86
N ALA A 60 8.13 -27.53 -4.17
CA ALA A 60 7.29 -28.60 -4.69
C ALA A 60 5.90 -28.12 -5.17
N ASP A 61 5.31 -27.11 -4.51
CA ASP A 61 3.99 -26.58 -4.85
C ASP A 61 3.99 -25.83 -6.18
N LEU A 62 5.16 -25.41 -6.65
CA LEU A 62 5.31 -24.49 -7.80
C LEU A 62 5.88 -25.19 -9.04
N VAL A 63 6.59 -26.30 -8.86
CA VAL A 63 7.13 -27.13 -9.94
C VAL A 63 6.21 -28.28 -10.31
N GLY A 64 5.22 -28.59 -9.46
CA GLY A 64 4.20 -29.58 -9.73
C GLY A 64 3.18 -29.14 -10.80
N LEU A 65 2.35 -30.08 -11.24
CA LEU A 65 1.31 -29.84 -12.26
C LEU A 65 0.07 -29.09 -11.74
N ARG A 66 -0.06 -28.94 -10.42
CA ARG A 66 -1.22 -28.28 -9.80
C ARG A 66 -0.97 -26.78 -9.76
N GLU A 67 -2.02 -25.99 -10.02
CA GLU A 67 -1.93 -24.53 -9.87
C GLU A 67 -1.68 -24.20 -8.38
N PRO A 68 -0.59 -23.48 -8.06
CA PRO A 68 -0.27 -23.11 -6.69
C PRO A 68 -1.25 -22.06 -6.14
N GLN A 69 -1.65 -22.22 -4.88
CA GLN A 69 -2.39 -21.17 -4.16
C GLN A 69 -1.42 -20.07 -3.71
N GLU A 70 -1.02 -19.19 -4.64
CA GLU A 70 -0.06 -18.10 -4.40
C GLU A 70 -0.63 -16.94 -3.55
N THR A 71 -1.84 -17.04 -3.01
CA THR A 71 -2.46 -15.98 -2.20
C THR A 71 -3.30 -16.55 -1.07
N ARG A 72 -3.14 -15.95 0.10
CA ARG A 72 -3.88 -16.29 1.30
C ARG A 72 -4.50 -15.06 1.90
N SER A 73 -5.70 -15.25 2.42
CA SER A 73 -6.48 -14.22 3.11
C SER A 73 -6.98 -14.82 4.42
N ARG A 74 -6.87 -14.06 5.50
CA ARG A 74 -7.36 -14.44 6.82
C ARG A 74 -7.91 -13.21 7.52
N MET A 75 -9.16 -13.29 7.92
CA MET A 75 -9.81 -12.28 8.75
C MET A 75 -10.06 -12.84 10.15
N TRP A 76 -9.83 -12.05 11.18
CA TRP A 76 -10.16 -12.40 12.57
C TRP A 76 -10.45 -11.15 13.39
N ASP A 77 -11.23 -11.30 14.46
CA ASP A 77 -11.39 -10.27 15.48
C ASP A 77 -10.27 -10.39 16.52
N GLN A 78 -9.64 -9.27 16.86
CA GLN A 78 -8.68 -9.17 17.95
C GLN A 78 -9.04 -7.98 18.83
N ASP A 79 -9.52 -8.28 20.04
CA ASP A 79 -9.94 -7.29 21.03
C ASP A 79 -11.01 -6.31 20.48
N GLY A 80 -11.93 -6.81 19.64
CA GLY A 80 -12.99 -6.02 19.03
C GLY A 80 -12.56 -5.23 17.78
N VAL A 81 -11.38 -5.51 17.24
CA VAL A 81 -10.84 -4.90 16.01
C VAL A 81 -10.73 -5.96 14.93
N GLU A 82 -11.30 -5.70 13.76
CA GLU A 82 -11.17 -6.60 12.61
C GLU A 82 -9.75 -6.49 12.02
N MET A 83 -9.09 -7.63 11.91
CA MET A 83 -7.78 -7.80 11.31
C MET A 83 -7.94 -8.50 9.97
N ASP A 84 -7.49 -7.89 8.86
CA ASP A 84 -7.50 -8.50 7.54
C ASP A 84 -6.09 -8.71 7.02
N LEU A 85 -5.60 -9.96 7.05
CA LEU A 85 -4.29 -10.34 6.52
C LEU A 85 -4.42 -10.91 5.12
N VAL A 86 -3.72 -10.29 4.16
CA VAL A 86 -3.54 -10.83 2.80
C VAL A 86 -2.06 -10.97 2.49
N THR A 87 -1.63 -12.18 2.15
CA THR A 87 -0.25 -12.45 1.74
C THR A 87 -0.16 -13.13 0.39
N HIS A 88 0.91 -12.86 -0.34
CA HIS A 88 1.22 -13.50 -1.61
C HIS A 88 2.48 -14.36 -1.50
N ASP A 89 2.56 -15.45 -2.25
CA ASP A 89 3.85 -16.13 -2.47
C ASP A 89 4.85 -15.13 -3.05
N LEU A 90 6.12 -15.24 -2.63
CA LEU A 90 7.22 -14.39 -3.09
C LEU A 90 7.27 -14.23 -4.62
N ARG A 91 7.09 -15.32 -5.40
CA ARG A 91 7.10 -15.23 -6.88
C ARG A 91 5.95 -14.39 -7.40
N LYS A 92 4.75 -14.57 -6.85
CA LYS A 92 3.60 -13.73 -7.23
C LYS A 92 3.85 -12.27 -6.83
N PHE A 93 4.36 -12.04 -5.64
CA PHE A 93 4.67 -10.69 -5.14
C PHE A 93 5.65 -9.96 -6.08
N VAL A 94 6.79 -10.56 -6.44
CA VAL A 94 7.74 -9.92 -7.36
C VAL A 94 7.20 -9.78 -8.79
N ARG A 95 6.35 -10.70 -9.26
CA ARG A 95 5.64 -10.55 -10.55
C ARG A 95 4.71 -9.34 -10.55
N LEU A 96 4.12 -9.00 -9.39
CA LEU A 96 3.32 -7.80 -9.24
C LEU A 96 4.18 -6.55 -9.11
N MET A 97 5.34 -6.61 -8.45
CA MET A 97 6.33 -5.51 -8.42
C MET A 97 6.82 -5.14 -9.82
N LEU A 98 6.98 -6.13 -10.71
CA LEU A 98 7.36 -5.93 -12.12
C LEU A 98 6.23 -5.38 -13.01
N LYS A 99 5.11 -4.97 -12.43
CA LYS A 99 4.04 -4.24 -13.11
C LYS A 99 3.97 -2.83 -12.53
N PRO A 100 3.38 -1.85 -13.23
CA PRO A 100 3.10 -0.54 -12.66
C PRO A 100 1.97 -0.64 -11.62
N ASN A 101 2.26 -1.25 -10.47
CA ASN A 101 1.30 -1.58 -9.42
C ASN A 101 1.72 -0.89 -8.12
N GLY A 102 1.26 0.36 -7.97
CA GLY A 102 1.55 1.19 -6.79
C GLY A 102 1.15 0.50 -5.49
N TYR A 103 0.01 -0.17 -5.46
CA TYR A 103 -0.48 -0.89 -4.27
C TYR A 103 0.54 -1.89 -3.71
N VAL A 104 1.21 -2.68 -4.55
CA VAL A 104 2.21 -3.66 -4.06
C VAL A 104 3.46 -2.97 -3.52
N LEU A 105 3.83 -1.81 -4.06
CA LEU A 105 4.94 -1.02 -3.55
C LEU A 105 4.58 -0.31 -2.24
N GLU A 106 3.37 0.20 -2.11
CA GLU A 106 2.86 0.76 -0.84
C GLU A 106 2.87 -0.29 0.28
N GLN A 107 2.57 -1.56 -0.03
CA GLN A 107 2.69 -2.66 0.93
C GLN A 107 4.14 -2.94 1.30
N LEU A 108 5.03 -3.09 0.31
CA LEU A 108 6.44 -3.40 0.53
C LEU A 108 7.17 -2.28 1.30
N LEU A 109 6.86 -1.03 0.97
CA LEU A 109 7.55 0.16 1.47
C LEU A 109 6.84 0.81 2.67
N SER A 110 5.76 0.20 3.17
CA SER A 110 5.07 0.69 4.35
C SER A 110 6.04 0.76 5.53
N PRO A 111 6.16 1.92 6.21
CA PRO A 111 7.01 2.06 7.39
C PRO A 111 6.43 1.33 8.61
N LEU A 112 5.17 0.91 8.52
CA LEU A 112 4.43 0.23 9.58
C LEU A 112 4.68 -1.27 9.52
N VAL A 113 5.92 -1.66 9.84
CA VAL A 113 6.38 -3.04 9.77
C VAL A 113 5.89 -3.84 10.97
N VAL A 114 5.24 -4.97 10.73
CA VAL A 114 4.76 -5.91 11.76
C VAL A 114 5.72 -7.08 11.90
N HIS A 115 6.09 -7.69 10.77
CA HIS A 115 7.04 -8.79 10.68
C HIS A 115 8.01 -8.52 9.54
N THR A 116 9.28 -8.92 9.72
CA THR A 116 10.31 -8.73 8.70
C THR A 116 11.42 -9.77 8.81
N THR A 117 12.11 -9.99 7.68
CA THR A 117 13.25 -10.88 7.54
C THR A 117 14.33 -10.18 6.71
N PRO A 118 15.59 -10.68 6.66
CA PRO A 118 16.60 -10.12 5.77
C PRO A 118 16.16 -10.05 4.29
N LEU A 119 15.38 -11.03 3.83
CA LEU A 119 14.81 -11.03 2.47
C LEU A 119 13.86 -9.84 2.22
N HIS A 120 13.17 -9.35 3.26
CA HIS A 120 12.36 -8.13 3.14
C HIS A 120 13.22 -6.91 2.81
N ALA A 121 14.33 -6.74 3.54
CA ALA A 121 15.25 -5.63 3.29
C ALA A 121 15.87 -5.69 1.89
N GLU A 122 16.21 -6.89 1.41
CA GLU A 122 16.67 -7.09 0.04
C GLU A 122 15.61 -6.74 -1.02
N LEU A 123 14.34 -7.11 -0.79
CA LEU A 123 13.23 -6.72 -1.68
C LEU A 123 13.01 -5.20 -1.68
N VAL A 124 13.02 -4.55 -0.51
CA VAL A 124 12.91 -3.09 -0.38
C VAL A 124 14.02 -2.39 -1.15
N ALA A 125 15.27 -2.88 -1.05
CA ALA A 125 16.40 -2.32 -1.79
C ALA A 125 16.25 -2.44 -3.32
N LEU A 126 15.46 -3.40 -3.82
CA LEU A 126 15.16 -3.56 -5.24
C LEU A 126 13.94 -2.76 -5.71
N ALA A 127 13.15 -2.16 -4.80
CA ALA A 127 11.96 -1.41 -5.16
C ALA A 127 12.23 -0.23 -6.12
N PRO A 128 13.30 0.58 -5.97
CA PRO A 128 13.59 1.65 -6.91
C PRO A 128 13.79 1.17 -8.35
N ALA A 129 14.29 -0.05 -8.54
CA ALA A 129 14.57 -0.60 -9.87
C ALA A 129 13.29 -0.94 -10.66
N VAL A 130 12.13 -1.11 -9.99
CA VAL A 130 10.86 -1.43 -10.66
C VAL A 130 9.93 -0.23 -10.85
N LEU A 131 10.31 0.94 -10.32
CA LEU A 131 9.53 2.16 -10.49
C LEU A 131 9.58 2.63 -11.94
N THR A 132 8.43 3.05 -12.46
CA THR A 132 8.26 3.52 -13.83
C THR A 132 7.30 4.69 -13.87
N ARG A 133 7.42 5.55 -14.88
CA ARG A 133 6.45 6.64 -15.08
C ARG A 133 5.02 6.12 -15.32
N ASN A 134 4.89 4.87 -15.73
CA ASN A 134 3.60 4.20 -15.94
C ASN A 134 2.83 3.92 -14.64
N HIS A 135 3.44 4.07 -13.46
CA HIS A 135 2.73 4.04 -12.18
C HIS A 135 1.70 5.17 -12.05
N ALA A 136 1.87 6.29 -12.76
CA ALA A 136 0.85 7.34 -12.82
C ALA A 136 -0.50 6.81 -13.32
N HIS A 137 -0.51 5.84 -14.25
CA HIS A 137 -1.76 5.22 -14.72
C HIS A 137 -2.48 4.43 -13.63
N HIS A 138 -1.72 3.73 -12.76
CA HIS A 138 -2.28 3.00 -11.63
C HIS A 138 -2.99 3.95 -10.67
N TYR A 139 -2.28 5.01 -10.24
CA TYR A 139 -2.84 5.99 -9.31
C TYR A 139 -4.02 6.75 -9.89
N ARG A 140 -3.95 7.13 -11.17
CA ARG A 140 -5.08 7.74 -11.90
C ARG A 140 -6.29 6.82 -11.95
N GLY A 141 -6.10 5.54 -12.32
CA GLY A 141 -7.16 4.55 -12.40
C GLY A 141 -7.83 4.29 -11.05
N PHE A 142 -7.03 4.22 -9.99
CA PHE A 142 -7.52 4.09 -8.63
C PHE A 142 -8.32 5.31 -8.18
N ALA A 143 -7.77 6.52 -8.37
CA ALA A 143 -8.44 7.78 -8.05
C ALA A 143 -9.79 7.89 -8.77
N ASN A 144 -9.85 7.59 -10.07
CA ASN A 144 -11.11 7.58 -10.82
C ASN A 144 -12.15 6.61 -10.26
N THR A 145 -11.71 5.45 -9.75
CA THR A 145 -12.61 4.45 -9.16
C THR A 145 -13.18 4.93 -7.83
N GLN A 146 -12.33 5.54 -7.00
CA GLN A 146 -12.71 6.08 -5.70
C GLN A 146 -13.58 7.33 -5.84
N TRP A 147 -13.30 8.19 -6.83
CA TRP A 147 -14.11 9.36 -7.14
C TRP A 147 -15.54 8.97 -7.53
N ARG A 148 -15.71 7.99 -8.43
CA ARG A 148 -17.05 7.47 -8.79
C ARG A 148 -17.79 6.87 -7.60
N LEU A 149 -17.06 6.23 -6.69
CA LEU A 149 -17.66 5.70 -5.45
C LEU A 149 -18.11 6.84 -4.54
N PHE A 150 -17.30 7.91 -4.40
CA PHE A 150 -17.66 9.12 -3.69
C PHE A 150 -18.90 9.80 -4.31
N GLU A 151 -18.96 9.98 -5.62
CA GLU A 151 -20.10 10.60 -6.29
C GLU A 151 -21.42 9.88 -5.98
N ARG A 152 -21.35 8.55 -5.88
CA ARG A 152 -22.51 7.70 -5.56
C ARG A 152 -22.90 7.72 -4.09
N THR A 153 -21.92 7.74 -3.18
CA THR A 153 -22.14 7.51 -1.73
C THR A 153 -22.10 8.78 -0.89
N GLY A 154 -21.30 9.77 -1.29
CA GLY A 154 -21.00 10.96 -0.49
C GLY A 154 -20.05 10.72 0.69
N GLU A 155 -19.50 9.51 0.83
CA GLU A 155 -18.66 9.12 1.96
C GLU A 155 -17.26 9.75 1.90
N LEU A 156 -16.71 10.13 3.07
CA LEU A 156 -15.37 10.72 3.16
C LEU A 156 -14.24 9.76 2.73
N LYS A 157 -14.35 8.46 3.04
CA LYS A 157 -13.27 7.48 2.79
C LYS A 157 -12.91 7.40 1.30
N PRO A 158 -13.85 7.18 0.36
CA PRO A 158 -13.56 7.22 -1.08
C PRO A 158 -12.99 8.57 -1.56
N LEU A 159 -13.46 9.69 -1.00
CA LEU A 159 -12.93 11.02 -1.35
C LEU A 159 -11.47 11.17 -0.95
N LEU A 160 -11.12 10.85 0.30
CA LEU A 160 -9.73 10.90 0.79
C LEU A 160 -8.83 9.94 0.01
N TYR A 161 -9.32 8.74 -0.33
CA TYR A 161 -8.60 7.79 -1.18
C TYR A 161 -8.33 8.35 -2.58
N THR A 162 -9.25 9.13 -3.14
CA THR A 162 -9.07 9.82 -4.44
C THR A 162 -7.89 10.79 -4.37
N PHE A 163 -7.92 11.72 -3.42
CA PHE A 163 -6.86 12.72 -3.25
C PHE A 163 -5.52 12.08 -2.91
N ARG A 164 -5.51 11.13 -1.98
CA ARG A 164 -4.30 10.38 -1.60
C ARG A 164 -3.65 9.72 -2.80
N ALA A 165 -4.42 9.03 -3.64
CA ALA A 165 -3.87 8.36 -4.82
C ALA A 165 -3.28 9.36 -5.82
N LEU A 166 -3.97 10.47 -6.11
CA LEU A 166 -3.45 11.51 -7.00
C LEU A 166 -2.16 12.12 -6.47
N LEU A 167 -2.14 12.51 -5.19
CA LEU A 167 -0.96 13.11 -4.56
C LEU A 167 0.21 12.13 -4.46
N THR A 168 -0.05 10.85 -4.16
CA THR A 168 0.97 9.78 -4.18
C THR A 168 1.57 9.63 -5.56
N GLY A 169 0.74 9.60 -6.61
CA GLY A 169 1.20 9.54 -7.99
C GLY A 169 2.05 10.75 -8.37
N ILE A 170 1.60 11.96 -8.02
CA ILE A 170 2.32 13.20 -8.30
C ILE A 170 3.68 13.22 -7.61
N HIS A 171 3.71 12.87 -6.31
CA HIS A 171 4.94 12.77 -5.54
C HIS A 171 5.90 11.77 -6.20
N LEU A 172 5.45 10.54 -6.47
CA LEU A 172 6.27 9.51 -7.11
C LEU A 172 6.84 9.95 -8.45
N MET A 173 6.03 10.60 -9.30
CA MET A 173 6.50 11.05 -10.61
C MET A 173 7.59 12.12 -10.50
N ARG A 174 7.57 12.94 -9.43
CA ARG A 174 8.52 14.03 -9.17
C ARG A 174 9.77 13.58 -8.44
N SER A 175 9.65 12.70 -7.44
CA SER A 175 10.75 12.31 -6.55
C SER A 175 11.38 10.96 -6.90
N GLY A 176 10.63 10.07 -7.54
CA GLY A 176 11.01 8.66 -7.65
C GLY A 176 10.84 7.87 -6.35
N GLU A 177 10.10 8.42 -5.37
CA GLU A 177 9.84 7.78 -4.07
C GLU A 177 8.35 7.49 -3.89
N VAL A 178 8.01 6.41 -3.19
CA VAL A 178 6.62 6.06 -2.87
C VAL A 178 6.29 6.59 -1.48
N LEU A 179 5.30 7.48 -1.40
CA LEU A 179 4.76 8.01 -0.14
C LEU A 179 3.24 7.91 -0.17
N ALA A 180 2.67 7.04 0.67
CA ALA A 180 1.22 6.80 0.70
C ALA A 180 0.48 7.60 1.78
N HIS A 181 1.21 8.14 2.75
CA HIS A 181 0.66 8.83 3.92
C HIS A 181 0.18 10.24 3.52
N LEU A 182 -1.14 10.44 3.49
CA LEU A 182 -1.76 11.67 3.01
C LEU A 182 -1.32 12.92 3.78
N PRO A 183 -1.29 12.95 5.14
CA PRO A 183 -0.80 14.13 5.85
C PRO A 183 0.65 14.52 5.51
N ALA A 184 1.52 13.54 5.23
CA ALA A 184 2.90 13.83 4.81
C ALA A 184 2.93 14.37 3.38
N LEU A 185 2.11 13.83 2.46
CA LEU A 185 2.00 14.34 1.10
C LEU A 185 1.57 15.82 1.04
N LEU A 186 0.76 16.29 1.99
CA LEU A 186 0.33 17.70 2.06
C LEU A 186 1.49 18.67 2.35
N ALA A 187 2.64 18.18 2.86
CA ALA A 187 3.82 19.02 3.07
C ALA A 187 4.62 19.25 1.78
N ASP A 188 4.60 18.27 0.87
CA ASP A 188 5.48 18.25 -0.32
C ASP A 188 4.75 18.50 -1.64
N VAL A 189 3.43 18.27 -1.69
CA VAL A 189 2.62 18.41 -2.88
C VAL A 189 1.53 19.45 -2.65
N PRO A 190 1.46 20.53 -3.46
CA PRO A 190 0.34 21.45 -3.42
C PRO A 190 -0.99 20.72 -3.54
N ALA A 191 -1.88 20.94 -2.58
CA ALA A 191 -3.12 20.21 -2.45
C ALA A 191 -4.25 21.12 -1.97
N PRO A 192 -5.52 20.72 -2.15
CA PRO A 192 -6.66 21.54 -1.74
C PRO A 192 -6.68 21.86 -0.24
N ALA A 193 -6.94 23.13 0.09
CA ALA A 193 -6.88 23.66 1.46
C ALA A 193 -7.87 23.00 2.43
N PHE A 194 -8.92 22.36 1.92
CA PHE A 194 -9.90 21.66 2.75
C PHE A 194 -9.45 20.26 3.21
N LEU A 195 -8.39 19.68 2.62
CA LEU A 195 -7.99 18.30 2.94
C LEU A 195 -7.65 18.05 4.42
N PRO A 196 -6.90 18.93 5.12
CA PRO A 196 -6.67 18.75 6.56
C PRO A 196 -7.98 18.66 7.36
N GLY A 197 -9.00 19.44 6.98
CA GLY A 197 -10.32 19.39 7.60
C GLY A 197 -11.02 18.06 7.36
N LEU A 198 -10.97 17.53 6.13
CA LEU A 198 -11.57 16.23 5.79
C LEU A 198 -10.87 15.05 6.49
N ILE A 199 -9.54 15.10 6.63
CA ILE A 199 -8.77 14.09 7.38
C ILE A 199 -9.22 14.07 8.84
N LYS A 200 -9.32 15.25 9.46
CA LYS A 200 -9.80 15.37 10.84
C LYS A 200 -11.22 14.84 10.99
N ALA A 201 -12.13 15.22 10.09
CA ALA A 201 -13.51 14.74 10.12
C ALA A 201 -13.60 13.21 10.00
N LYS A 202 -12.78 12.59 9.14
CA LYS A 202 -12.72 11.12 9.00
C LYS A 202 -12.19 10.41 10.24
N ALA A 203 -11.24 11.03 10.96
CA ALA A 203 -10.73 10.49 12.21
C ALA A 203 -11.78 10.52 13.34
N GLU A 204 -12.66 11.53 13.34
CA GLU A 204 -13.75 11.68 14.30
C GLU A 204 -14.97 10.80 14.00
N ALA A 205 -15.24 10.51 12.72
CA ALA A 205 -16.37 9.68 12.29
C ALA A 205 -16.03 8.82 11.06
N GLU A 206 -16.18 7.50 11.16
CA GLU A 206 -15.90 6.56 10.07
C GLU A 206 -16.75 6.78 8.82
N HIS A 207 -18.04 7.05 9.04
CA HIS A 207 -19.05 7.27 8.01
C HIS A 207 -19.42 8.75 7.87
N GLY A 208 -18.52 9.66 8.25
CA GLY A 208 -18.74 11.09 8.13
C GLY A 208 -19.05 11.50 6.67
N ALA A 209 -19.99 12.42 6.50
CA ALA A 209 -20.21 13.07 5.22
C ALA A 209 -19.17 14.18 5.01
N ALA A 210 -18.87 14.50 3.75
CA ALA A 210 -18.02 15.63 3.40
C ALA A 210 -18.76 16.98 3.59
N GLU A 211 -19.14 17.27 4.83
CA GLU A 211 -19.85 18.50 5.17
C GLU A 211 -18.92 19.72 5.11
N GLY A 212 -19.43 20.83 4.58
CA GLY A 212 -18.73 22.12 4.59
C GLY A 212 -17.84 22.41 3.37
N VAL A 213 -17.72 21.49 2.41
CA VAL A 213 -17.01 21.75 1.14
C VAL A 213 -17.97 21.52 -0.03
N ASP A 214 -17.98 22.46 -0.99
CA ASP A 214 -18.83 22.37 -2.17
C ASP A 214 -18.36 21.22 -3.08
N ARG A 215 -19.29 20.36 -3.52
CA ARG A 215 -19.00 19.26 -4.47
C ARG A 215 -18.42 19.78 -5.78
N THR A 216 -18.82 20.97 -6.22
CA THR A 216 -18.28 21.61 -7.43
C THR A 216 -16.80 21.96 -7.24
N GLU A 217 -16.45 22.45 -6.06
CA GLU A 217 -15.07 22.74 -5.67
C GLU A 217 -14.23 21.45 -5.64
N MET A 218 -14.73 20.38 -4.99
CA MET A 218 -14.06 19.08 -4.95
C MET A 218 -13.81 18.51 -6.36
N ALA A 219 -14.80 18.61 -7.25
CA ALA A 219 -14.68 18.13 -8.63
C ALA A 219 -13.62 18.92 -9.40
N ARG A 220 -13.60 20.25 -9.25
CA ARG A 220 -12.61 21.14 -9.86
C ARG A 220 -11.19 20.82 -9.38
N GLU A 221 -11.01 20.64 -8.07
CA GLU A 221 -9.72 20.29 -7.47
C GLU A 221 -9.24 18.90 -7.92
N THR A 222 -10.14 17.92 -7.97
CA THR A 222 -9.84 16.57 -8.45
C THR A 222 -9.39 16.61 -9.91
N ALA A 223 -10.10 17.35 -10.77
CA ALA A 223 -9.72 17.53 -12.17
C ALA A 223 -8.37 18.24 -12.33
N SER A 224 -8.09 19.25 -11.50
CA SER A 224 -6.79 19.93 -11.49
C SER A 224 -5.65 18.97 -11.12
N LEU A 225 -5.82 18.15 -10.09
CA LEU A 225 -4.81 17.17 -9.69
C LEU A 225 -4.59 16.08 -10.75
N HIS A 226 -5.62 15.69 -11.51
CA HIS A 226 -5.44 14.81 -12.66
C HIS A 226 -4.51 15.41 -13.72
N GLN A 227 -4.67 16.71 -14.02
CA GLN A 227 -3.79 17.44 -14.94
C GLN A 227 -2.37 17.54 -14.37
N VAL A 228 -2.22 17.86 -13.09
CA VAL A 228 -0.89 17.91 -12.44
C VAL A 228 -0.20 16.54 -12.48
N LEU A 229 -0.94 15.44 -12.33
CA LEU A 229 -0.40 14.08 -12.49
C LEU A 229 0.03 13.80 -13.94
N ASP A 230 -0.70 14.29 -14.95
CA ASP A 230 -0.30 14.15 -16.35
C ASP A 230 1.00 14.92 -16.64
N GLU A 231 1.09 16.15 -16.14
CA GLU A 231 2.29 16.98 -16.25
C GLU A 231 3.48 16.34 -15.53
N ALA A 232 3.28 15.83 -14.31
CA ALA A 232 4.32 15.15 -13.55
C ALA A 232 4.77 13.86 -14.24
N GLN A 233 3.85 13.06 -14.79
CA GLN A 233 4.18 11.86 -15.56
C GLN A 233 5.01 12.20 -16.81
N ALA A 234 4.63 13.25 -17.54
CA ALA A 234 5.33 13.69 -18.75
C ALA A 234 6.74 14.22 -18.44
N ALA A 235 6.93 14.87 -17.28
CA ALA A 235 8.22 15.40 -16.83
C ALA A 235 9.06 14.40 -16.03
N SER A 236 8.55 13.20 -15.74
CA SER A 236 9.21 12.26 -14.83
C SER A 236 10.52 11.72 -15.41
N GLY A 237 11.54 11.61 -14.55
CA GLY A 237 12.80 10.93 -14.86
C GLY A 237 12.74 9.40 -14.75
N LEU A 238 11.61 8.84 -14.30
CA LEU A 238 11.43 7.39 -14.18
C LEU A 238 11.38 6.69 -15.56
N PRO A 239 11.88 5.46 -15.67
CA PRO A 239 11.88 4.72 -16.94
C PRO A 239 10.48 4.28 -17.36
N ASP A 240 10.35 3.83 -18.61
CA ASP A 240 9.10 3.34 -19.20
C ASP A 240 8.79 1.89 -18.84
N SER A 241 9.82 1.10 -18.58
CA SER A 241 9.74 -0.32 -18.21
C SER A 241 10.51 -0.57 -16.92
N PRO A 242 10.03 -1.48 -16.05
CA PRO A 242 10.73 -1.82 -14.83
C PRO A 242 12.07 -2.50 -15.15
N GLY A 243 13.11 -2.12 -14.41
CA GLY A 243 14.36 -2.87 -14.34
C GLY A 243 14.31 -3.94 -13.24
N GLY A 244 15.47 -4.50 -12.92
CA GLY A 244 15.63 -5.39 -11.77
C GLY A 244 15.06 -6.81 -11.91
N PHE A 245 14.58 -7.21 -13.09
CA PHE A 245 14.04 -8.55 -13.32
C PHE A 245 15.01 -9.66 -12.89
N ASP A 246 16.26 -9.62 -13.36
CA ASP A 246 17.26 -10.65 -13.05
C ASP A 246 17.59 -10.67 -11.55
N ALA A 247 17.71 -9.50 -10.91
CA ALA A 247 17.98 -9.42 -9.47
C ALA A 247 16.80 -9.98 -8.63
N LEU A 248 15.56 -9.67 -9.02
CA LEU A 248 14.37 -10.24 -8.39
C LEU A 248 14.25 -11.74 -8.66
N HIS A 249 14.60 -12.20 -9.86
CA HIS A 249 14.65 -13.61 -10.22
C HIS A 249 15.63 -14.37 -9.32
N GLU A 250 16.86 -13.90 -9.21
CA GLU A 250 17.90 -14.49 -8.37
C GLU A 250 17.50 -14.49 -6.89
N LEU A 251 16.85 -13.42 -6.40
CA LEU A 251 16.31 -13.38 -5.04
C LEU A 251 15.27 -14.48 -4.81
N VAL A 252 14.31 -14.65 -5.73
CA VAL A 252 13.28 -15.71 -5.65
C VAL A 252 13.93 -17.09 -5.64
N VAL A 253 14.88 -17.34 -6.54
CA VAL A 253 15.57 -18.64 -6.66
C VAL A 253 16.34 -18.93 -5.38
N ARG A 254 17.18 -18.00 -4.92
CA ARG A 254 17.97 -18.16 -3.70
C ARG A 254 17.10 -18.38 -2.48
N ALA A 255 16.03 -17.60 -2.30
CA ALA A 255 15.12 -17.74 -1.17
C ALA A 255 14.52 -19.16 -1.10
N ARG A 256 14.14 -19.72 -2.26
CA ARG A 256 13.56 -21.07 -2.34
C ARG A 256 14.58 -22.19 -2.13
N LEU A 257 15.77 -22.07 -2.70
CA LEU A 257 16.82 -23.07 -2.52
C LEU A 257 17.29 -23.13 -1.07
N ALA A 258 17.41 -21.99 -0.40
CA ALA A 258 17.74 -21.93 1.03
C ALA A 258 16.66 -22.60 1.89
N ALA A 259 15.37 -22.37 1.59
CA ALA A 259 14.26 -22.97 2.33
C ALA A 259 14.08 -24.48 2.09
N SER A 260 14.63 -25.02 0.99
CA SER A 260 14.56 -26.46 0.69
C SER A 260 15.73 -27.25 1.29
N ALA A 261 16.76 -26.55 1.78
CA ALA A 261 17.97 -27.15 2.35
C ALA A 261 17.93 -27.28 3.89
N GLY A 262 16.94 -26.67 4.55
CA GLY A 262 16.68 -26.77 5.99
C GLY A 262 15.44 -27.59 6.29
#